data_AF-A0A968QBX2-F1
#
_entry.id   AF-A0A968QBX2-F1
#
_cell.length_a   1.000
_cell.length_b   1.000
_cell.length_c   1.000
_cell.angle_alpha   90.00
_cell.angle_beta   90.00
_cell.angle_gamma   90.00
#
_symmetry.space_group_name_H-M   'P 1'
#
loop_
_entity.id
_entity.type
_entity.pdbx_description
1 polymer ?
#
loop_
_entity_poly.entity_id
_entity_poly.type
_entity_poly.pdbx_seq_one_letter_code
_entity_poly.pdbx_strand_id
1 'polypeptide(L)' 'MQILSVAIRNFKAHQDRYFEFQPGTNAICGENGAGKTSI' A
#
# COMPACT_ATOMS: atom_id res chain seq x y z
N MET A 1 3.96 6.18 16.69
CA MET A 1 4.53 5.42 15.56
C MET A 1 3.92 5.99 14.28
N GLN A 2 4.73 6.42 13.30
CA GLN A 2 4.28 6.98 12.03
C GLN A 2 4.91 6.18 10.88
N ILE A 3 4.10 5.77 9.91
CA ILE A 3 4.57 5.14 8.67
C ILE A 3 4.85 6.27 7.68
N LEU A 4 6.07 6.31 7.15
CA LEU A 4 6.47 7.30 6.13
C LEU A 4 6.36 6.71 4.73
N SER A 5 6.81 5.47 4.56
CA SER A 5 6.72 4.76 3.30
C SER A 5 6.71 3.25 3.49
N VAL A 6 6.18 2.53 2.51
CA VAL A 6 6.20 1.06 2.45
C VAL A 6 6.66 0.63 1.07
N ALA A 7 7.65 -0.27 1.03
CA ALA A 7 8.11 -0.95 -0.17
C ALA A 7 7.74 -2.43 -0.10
N ILE A 8 7.03 -2.93 -1.12
CA ILE A 8 6.53 -4.31 -1.17
C ILE A 8 7.04 -4.98 -2.44
N ARG A 9 7.66 -6.16 -2.29
CA ARG A 9 8.15 -6.98 -3.40
C ARG A 9 7.67 -8.41 -3.28
N ASN A 10 7.11 -8.93 -4.36
CA ASN A 10 6.63 -10.31 -4.51
C ASN A 10 5.76 -10.79 -3.33
N PHE A 11 4.83 -9.93 -2.88
CA PHE A 11 3.91 -10.25 -1.80
C PHE A 11 2.46 -10.18 -2.28
N LYS A 12 1.81 -11.35 -2.32
CA LYS A 12 0.43 -11.51 -2.82
C LYS A 12 0.26 -10.88 -4.20
N ALA A 13 -0.59 -9.86 -4.33
CA ALA A 13 -0.86 -9.16 -5.58
C ALA A 13 0.20 -8.11 -5.95
N HIS A 14 1.17 -7.82 -5.08
CA HIS A 14 2.19 -6.80 -5.31
C HIS A 14 3.51 -7.42 -5.79
N GLN A 15 3.87 -7.18 -7.05
CA GLN A 15 5.15 -7.61 -7.62
C GLN A 15 6.29 -6.66 -7.21
N ASP A 16 6.12 -5.36 -7.44
CA ASP A 16 7.03 -4.31 -6.96
C ASP A 16 6.24 -3.00 -6.82
N ARG A 17 6.05 -2.54 -5.58
CA ARG A 17 5.26 -1.35 -5.25
C ARG A 17 5.91 -0.53 -4.16
N TYR A 18 5.79 0.78 -4.27
CA TYR A 18 6.23 1.76 -3.29
C TYR A 18 5.09 2.74 -2.99
N PHE A 19 4.83 2.97 -1.71
CA PHE A 19 3.80 3.88 -1.23
C PHE A 19 4.41 4.88 -0.25
N GLU A 20 4.14 6.17 -0.45
CA GLU A 20 4.45 7.23 0.51
C GLU A 20 3.18 7.63 1.25
N PHE A 21 3.29 7.78 2.56
CA PHE A 21 2.19 8.18 3.43
C PHE A 21 2.37 9.62 3.87
N GLN A 22 1.26 10.37 3.88
CA GLN A 22 1.23 11.74 4.35
C GLN A 22 0.55 11.82 5.73
N PRO A 23 0.81 12.89 6.51
CA PRO A 23 0.06 13.15 7.73
C PRO A 23 -1.45 13.26 7.45
N GLY A 24 -2.27 12.75 8.38
CA GLY A 24 -3.73 12.73 8.24
C GLY A 24 -4.25 11.41 7.65
N THR A 25 -5.34 11.49 6.88
CA THR A 25 -6.05 10.32 6.36
C THR A 25 -5.57 9.99 4.94
N ASN A 26 -5.00 8.80 4.77
CA ASN A 26 -4.61 8.27 3.46
C ASN A 26 -5.66 7.24 3.01
N ALA A 27 -6.29 7.44 1.85
CA ALA A 27 -7.28 6.51 1.31
C ALA A 27 -6.63 5.56 0.30
N ILE A 28 -6.77 4.25 0.53
CA ILE A 28 -6.32 3.20 -0.41
C ILE A 28 -7.55 2.69 -1.18
N CYS A 29 -7.64 3.05 -2.46
CA CYS A 29 -8.79 2.76 -3.33
C CYS A 29 -8.44 1.77 -4.44
N GLY A 30 -9.45 1.10 -5.00
CA GLY A 30 -9.30 0.13 -6.09
C GLY A 30 -10.37 -0.96 -6.06
N GLU A 31 -10.44 -1.76 -7.13
CA GLU A 31 -11.42 -2.83 -7.29
C GLU A 31 -11.19 -4.03 -6.35
N ASN A 32 -12.15 -4.96 -6.29
CA ASN A 32 -11.98 -6.22 -5.58
C ASN A 32 -10.80 -7.02 -6.18
N GLY A 33 -9.93 -7.54 -5.32
CA GLY A 33 -8.72 -8.24 -5.77
C GLY A 33 -7.53 -7.33 -6.11
N ALA A 34 -7.68 -6.00 -6.09
CA ALA A 34 -6.60 -5.05 -6.42
C ALA A 34 -5.43 -4.99 -5.40
N GLY A 35 -5.44 -5.83 -4.35
CA GLY A 35 -4.33 -5.92 -3.40
C GLY A 35 -4.37 -4.93 -2.22
N LYS A 36 -5.44 -4.15 -2.04
CA LYS A 36 -5.57 -3.13 -0.97
C LYS A 36 -5.30 -3.65 0.44
N THR A 37 -5.87 -4.80 0.81
CA THR A 37 -5.68 -5.45 2.12
C THR A 37 -4.31 -6.14 2.25
N SER A 38 -3.56 -6.23 1.15
CA SER A 38 -2.21 -6.81 1.13
C SER A 38 -1.11 -5.74 1.21
N ILE A 39 -1.50 -4.46 1.17
CA ILE A 39 -0.68 -3.31 1.56
C ILE A 39 -0.76 -3.21 3.08
#